data_AF-A0A8T5BNC8-F1
#
_entry.id   AF-A0A8T5BNC8-F1
#
_cell.length_a   1.000
_cell.length_b   1.000
_cell.length_c   1.000
_cell.angle_alpha   90.00
_cell.angle_beta   90.00
_cell.angle_gamma   90.00
#
_symmetry.space_group_name_H-M   'P 1'
#
loop_
_entity.id
_entity.type
_entity.pdbx_description
1 polymer ?
#
loop_
_entity_poly.entity_id
_entity_poly.type
_entity_poly.pdbx_seq_one_letter_code
_entity_poly.pdbx_strand_id
1 'polypeptide(L)' 'MLSGETIPELAVLSQPWLILGNFIYILFLGGPFQEEFGWRGYALPRLQAHHNALVSSLMLGLV' A
#
# COMPACT_ATOMS: atom_id res chain seq x y z
N MET A 1 -11.04 16.08 -31.90
CA MET A 1 -9.61 15.76 -32.14
C MET A 1 -8.79 16.72 -31.29
N LEU A 2 -7.74 16.26 -30.59
CA LEU A 2 -6.78 17.03 -29.77
C LEU A 2 -6.97 17.05 -28.23
N SER A 3 -7.19 15.90 -27.59
CA SER A 3 -6.41 15.60 -26.39
C SER A 3 -5.52 14.43 -26.75
N GLY A 4 -4.25 14.73 -27.04
CA GLY A 4 -3.20 13.74 -27.29
C GLY A 4 -2.82 13.02 -26.00
N GLU A 5 -3.79 12.48 -25.26
CA GLU A 5 -3.49 11.48 -24.25
C GLU A 5 -3.20 10.20 -25.01
N THR A 6 -1.92 9.97 -25.30
CA THR A 6 -1.42 8.62 -25.54
C THR A 6 -1.78 7.81 -24.31
N ILE A 7 -2.97 7.20 -24.33
CA ILE A 7 -3.58 6.56 -23.17
C ILE A 7 -2.54 5.57 -22.61
N PRO A 8 -1.90 5.86 -21.45
CA PRO A 8 -0.83 5.01 -20.92
C PRO A 8 -1.36 3.61 -20.61
N GLU A 9 -2.67 3.48 -20.43
CA GLU A 9 -3.42 2.24 -20.23
C GLU A 9 -3.20 1.21 -21.35
N LEU A 10 -3.11 1.63 -22.62
CA LEU A 10 -2.90 0.70 -23.74
C LEU A 10 -1.43 0.23 -23.83
N ALA A 11 -0.49 1.08 -23.40
CA ALA A 11 0.94 0.76 -23.33
C ALA A 11 1.23 -0.22 -22.20
N VAL A 12 0.56 -0.10 -21.06
CA VAL A 12 0.65 -1.03 -19.93
C VAL A 12 0.18 -2.44 -20.32
N LEU A 13 -0.89 -2.56 -21.11
CA LEU A 13 -1.36 -3.85 -21.63
C LEU A 13 -0.41 -4.46 -22.68
N SER A 14 0.27 -3.61 -23.45
CA SER A 14 1.23 -4.04 -24.49
C SER A 14 2.62 -4.37 -23.92
N GLN A 15 2.96 -3.85 -22.73
CA GLN A 15 4.26 -4.00 -22.08
C GLN A 15 4.08 -4.53 -20.64
N PRO A 16 3.92 -5.85 -20.46
CA PRO A 16 3.62 -6.45 -19.16
C PRO A 16 4.72 -6.20 -18.11
N TRP A 17 5.93 -5.87 -18.55
CA TRP A 17 7.08 -5.62 -17.70
C TRP A 17 6.91 -4.34 -16.89
N LEU A 18 6.19 -3.35 -17.44
CA LEU A 18 5.85 -2.11 -16.74
C LEU A 18 4.89 -2.38 -15.58
N ILE A 19 3.98 -3.35 -15.70
CA ILE A 19 3.11 -3.79 -14.60
C ILE A 19 3.97 -4.31 -13.45
N LEU A 20 4.97 -5.15 -13.75
CA LEU A 20 5.85 -5.72 -12.75
C LEU A 20 6.70 -4.64 -12.04
N GLY A 21 7.28 -3.71 -12.81
CA GLY A 21 8.05 -2.60 -12.27
C GLY A 21 7.20 -1.66 -11.40
N ASN A 22 6.00 -1.32 -11.86
CA ASN A 22 5.06 -0.49 -11.11
C ASN A 22 4.52 -1.19 -9.86
N PHE A 23 4.29 -2.50 -9.92
CA PHE A 23 3.91 -3.29 -8.75
C PHE A 23 4.99 -3.25 -7.67
N ILE A 24 6.26 -3.47 -8.03
CA ILE A 24 7.38 -3.36 -7.07
C ILE A 24 7.47 -1.92 -6.54
N TYR A 25 7.38 -0.92 -7.41
CA TYR A 25 7.42 0.49 -7.00
C TYR A 25 6.32 0.83 -5.98
N ILE A 26 5.07 0.47 -6.27
CA ILE A 26 3.94 0.68 -5.35
C ILE A 26 4.15 -0.13 -4.08
N LEU A 27 4.52 -1.41 -4.17
CA LEU A 27 4.73 -2.26 -3.00
C LEU A 27 5.72 -1.65 -2.00
N PHE A 28 6.83 -1.07 -2.48
CA PHE A 28 7.87 -0.52 -1.59
C PHE A 28 7.71 0.96 -1.25
N LEU A 29 7.22 1.82 -2.15
CA LEU A 29 7.15 3.27 -1.93
C LEU A 29 5.76 3.81 -1.62
N GLY A 30 4.68 3.11 -1.97
CA GLY A 30 3.32 3.66 -1.89
C GLY A 30 2.23 2.66 -1.54
N GLY A 31 2.57 1.52 -0.94
CA GLY A 31 1.71 0.35 -0.92
C GLY A 31 1.76 -0.46 0.37
N PRO A 32 1.04 -1.61 0.39
CA PRO A 32 0.63 -2.34 1.59
C PRO A 32 1.79 -2.90 2.40
N PHE A 33 3.00 -2.98 1.83
CA PHE A 33 4.17 -3.47 2.55
C PHE A 33 4.52 -2.58 3.73
N GLN A 34 4.46 -1.25 3.56
CA GLN A 34 4.71 -0.31 4.65
C GLN A 34 3.58 -0.32 5.67
N GLU A 35 2.34 -0.50 5.21
CA GLU A 35 1.19 -0.60 6.09
C GLU A 35 1.28 -1.87 6.94
N GLU A 36 1.41 -3.05 6.35
CA GLU A 36 1.48 -4.29 7.12
C GLU A 36 2.70 -4.34 8.05
N PHE A 37 3.87 -3.83 7.63
CA PHE A 37 5.04 -3.73 8.53
C PHE A 37 4.87 -2.66 9.62
N GLY A 38 4.28 -1.51 9.30
CA GLY A 38 4.09 -0.41 10.26
C GLY A 38 3.00 -0.74 11.28
N TRP A 39 1.79 -1.04 10.81
CA TRP A 39 0.63 -1.31 11.65
C TRP A 39 0.78 -2.62 12.41
N ARG A 40 1.04 -3.74 11.73
CA ARG A 40 1.12 -5.06 12.39
C ARG A 40 2.51 -5.39 12.92
N GLY A 41 3.56 -4.95 12.24
CA GLY A 41 4.94 -5.23 12.65
C GLY A 41 5.46 -4.31 13.76
N TYR A 42 4.97 -3.07 13.88
CA TYR A 42 5.50 -2.09 14.84
C TYR A 42 4.46 -1.55 15.83
N ALA A 43 3.29 -1.12 15.37
CA ALA A 43 2.29 -0.44 16.20
C ALA A 43 1.45 -1.43 17.03
N LEU A 44 0.94 -2.50 16.41
CA LEU A 44 0.08 -3.51 17.05
C LEU A 44 0.75 -4.19 18.26
N PRO A 45 2.01 -4.68 18.20
CA PRO A 45 2.64 -5.35 19.33
C PRO A 45 2.90 -4.39 20.50
N ARG A 46 3.22 -3.12 20.20
CA ARG A 46 3.41 -2.07 21.22
C ARG A 46 2.10 -1.68 21.90
N LEU A 47 1.02 -1.58 21.15
CA LEU A 47 -0.30 -1.30 21.69
C LEU A 47 -0.81 -2.47 22.54
N GLN A 48 -0.68 -3.71 22.04
CA GLN A 48 -1.10 -4.91 22.76
C GLN A 48 -0.26 -5.20 24.03
N ALA A 49 0.99 -4.71 24.10
CA ALA A 49 1.81 -4.82 25.31
C ALA A 49 1.24 -4.04 26.50
N HIS A 50 0.45 -2.98 26.24
CA HIS A 50 -0.12 -2.10 27.27
C HIS A 50 -1.65 -2.04 27.26
N HIS A 51 -2.31 -2.55 26.21
CA HIS A 51 -3.75 -2.45 26.00
C HIS A 51 -4.36 -3.76 25.51
N ASN A 52 -5.65 -3.95 25.77
CA ASN A 52 -6.38 -5.14 25.33
C ASN A 52 -6.63 -5.11 23.80
N ALA A 53 -6.93 -6.26 23.19
CA ALA A 53 -7.05 -6.41 21.74
C ALA A 53 -8.06 -5.44 21.09
N LEU A 54 -9.18 -5.18 21.78
CA LEU A 54 -10.22 -4.24 21.31
C LEU A 54 -9.71 -2.79 21.24
N VAL A 55 -8.97 -2.33 22.25
CA VAL A 55 -8.44 -0.96 22.30
C VAL A 55 -7.33 -0.77 21.28
N SER A 56 -6.49 -1.80 21.08
CA SER A 56 -5.45 -1.79 20.07
C SER A 56 -6.03 -1.68 18.66
N SER A 57 -7.08 -2.45 18.35
CA SER A 57 -7.76 -2.38 17.05
C SER A 57 -8.48 -1.05 16.82
N LEU A 58 -9.06 -0.46 17.88
CA LEU A 58 -9.73 0.84 17.78
C LEU A 58 -8.71 1.98 17.51
N MET A 59 -7.56 1.95 18.18
CA MET A 59 -6.48 2.93 17.97
C MET A 59 -5.87 2.81 16.57
N LEU A 60 -5.66 1.59 16.08
CA LEU A 60 -5.19 1.38 14.71
C LEU A 60 -6.22 1.77 13.66
N GLY A 61 -7.53 1.72 13.98
CA GLY A 61 -8.58 2.17 13.07
C GLY A 61 -8.81 3.69 13.02
N LEU A 62 -8.17 4.46 13.92
CA LEU A 62 -8.34 5.91 14.01
C LEU A 62 -7.27 6.69 13.24
N VAL A 63 -6.10 6.09 13.03
CA VAL A 63 -4.98 6.66 12.25
C VAL A 63 -5.18 6.32 10.78
#